data_AF-R2QYL5-F1
#
_entry.id   AF-R2QYL5-F1
#
_cell.length_a   1.000
_cell.length_b   1.000
_cell.length_c   1.000
_cell.angle_alpha   90.00
_cell.angle_beta   90.00
_cell.angle_gamma   90.00
#
_symmetry.space_group_name_H-M   'P 1'
#
loop_
_entity.id
_entity.type
_entity.pdbx_description
1 polymer ?
#
loop_
_entity_poly.entity_id
_entity_poly.type
_entity_poly.pdbx_seq_one_letter_code
_entity_poly.pdbx_strand_id
1 'polypeptide(L)'
;MGLFERLFNKEKTEIKTNEAPLSPTIEENDGWQEITGYIPVESTEYQFVSLIATAIAAGDQPESEFSIKRILKRNPEAQLVSVIATSIASADHAESQFVIRSIKEKKTS
;
A
#
# COMPACT_ATOMS: atom_id res chain seq x y z
N MET A 1 7.65 21.33 28.03
CA MET A 1 8.15 20.98 26.69
C MET A 1 9.21 19.90 26.88
N GLY A 2 9.18 18.78 26.16
CA GLY A 2 10.25 17.78 26.39
C GLY A 2 10.02 16.33 25.99
N LEU A 3 8.94 15.99 25.26
CA LEU A 3 8.79 14.64 24.69
C LEU A 3 9.36 14.53 23.27
N PHE A 4 9.24 15.58 22.44
CA PHE A 4 9.75 15.58 21.06
C PHE A 4 11.26 15.85 20.97
N GLU A 5 11.84 16.66 21.85
CA GLU A 5 13.28 16.94 21.87
C GLU A 5 14.12 15.69 22.16
N ARG A 6 13.58 14.74 22.94
CA ARG A 6 14.25 13.48 23.27
C ARG A 6 14.27 12.46 22.13
N LEU A 7 13.39 12.62 21.14
CA LEU A 7 13.29 11.72 19.99
C LEU A 7 14.13 12.18 18.79
N PHE A 8 14.45 13.48 18.71
CA PHE A 8 15.20 14.05 17.59
C PHE A 8 16.66 14.40 17.91
N ASN A 9 17.09 14.29 19.17
CA ASN A 9 18.46 14.62 19.54
C ASN A 9 19.35 13.36 19.59
N LYS A 10 19.83 12.95 18.42
CA LYS A 10 21.08 12.17 18.29
C LYS A 10 22.11 13.05 17.61
N GLU A 11 23.04 13.58 18.42
CA GLU A 11 24.24 14.23 17.94
C GLU A 11 25.10 13.28 17.12
N LYS A 12 25.74 13.88 16.10
CA LYS A 12 26.71 13.32 15.18
C LYS A 12 27.78 12.49 15.91
N THR A 13 27.61 11.18 15.91
CA THR A 13 28.75 10.27 15.98
C THR A 13 29.03 9.85 14.56
N GLU A 14 30.22 10.19 14.07
CA GLU A 14 30.75 9.74 12.78
C GLU A 14 30.79 8.21 12.76
N ILE A 15 29.67 7.60 12.39
CA ILE A 15 29.67 6.28 11.80
C ILE A 15 30.10 6.56 10.37
N LYS A 16 31.25 6.04 9.96
CA LYS A 16 31.53 5.80 8.55
C LYS A 16 30.43 4.86 8.04
N THR A 17 29.29 5.44 7.68
CA THR A 17 28.30 4.81 6.86
C THR A 17 29.03 4.60 5.56
N ASN A 18 29.53 3.38 5.39
CA ASN A 18 29.58 2.80 4.07
C ASN A 18 28.17 3.05 3.54
N GLU A 19 28.02 4.06 2.68
CA GLU A 19 26.85 4.19 1.83
C GLU A 19 26.86 2.90 1.04
N ALA A 20 26.30 1.85 1.63
CA ALA A 20 25.66 0.85 0.84
C ALA A 20 24.68 1.70 0.03
N PRO A 21 24.85 1.81 -1.30
CA PRO A 21 23.74 2.28 -2.08
C PRO A 21 22.54 1.47 -1.61
N LEU A 22 21.35 2.09 -1.59
CA LEU A 22 20.15 1.29 -1.79
C LEU A 22 20.38 0.62 -3.14
N SER A 23 21.08 -0.50 -3.10
CA SER A 23 21.25 -1.36 -4.25
C SER A 23 19.80 -1.56 -4.68
N PRO A 24 19.45 -1.29 -5.94
CA PRO A 24 18.30 -1.98 -6.45
C PRO A 24 18.57 -3.44 -6.09
N THR A 25 17.70 -4.05 -5.29
CA THR A 25 17.62 -5.50 -5.29
C THR A 25 17.68 -5.83 -6.77
N ILE A 26 18.75 -6.47 -7.21
CA ILE A 26 18.88 -6.89 -8.59
C ILE A 26 17.73 -7.88 -8.71
N GLU A 27 16.59 -7.39 -9.19
CA GLU A 27 15.48 -8.23 -9.57
C GLU A 27 16.09 -9.07 -10.69
N GLU A 28 16.43 -10.31 -10.36
CA GLU A 28 16.60 -11.34 -11.37
C GLU A 28 15.40 -11.19 -12.29
N ASN A 29 15.70 -10.86 -13.54
CA ASN A 29 14.71 -10.58 -14.57
C ASN A 29 14.07 -11.91 -14.99
N ASP A 30 13.38 -12.58 -14.07
CA ASP A 30 12.61 -13.80 -14.27
C ASP A 30 11.28 -13.51 -15.00
N GLY A 31 11.15 -12.31 -15.56
CA GLY A 31 9.96 -11.85 -16.22
C GLY A 31 8.76 -11.68 -15.29
N TRP A 32 8.87 -11.83 -13.97
CA TRP A 32 7.72 -11.64 -13.07
C TRP A 32 7.65 -10.20 -12.54
N GLN A 33 6.46 -9.60 -12.59
CA GLN A 33 6.15 -8.27 -12.08
C GLN A 33 5.06 -8.37 -11.00
N GLU A 34 5.21 -7.62 -9.91
CA GLU A 34 4.20 -7.60 -8.86
C GLU A 34 2.95 -6.82 -9.28
N ILE A 35 1.78 -7.43 -9.06
CA ILE A 35 0.48 -6.81 -9.26
C ILE A 35 0.12 -6.01 -8.01
N THR A 36 -0.09 -4.71 -8.19
CA THR A 36 -0.48 -3.82 -7.08
C THR A 36 -1.88 -4.18 -6.57
N GLY A 37 -2.06 -4.18 -5.25
CA GLY A 37 -3.37 -4.46 -4.64
C GLY A 37 -4.40 -3.33 -4.83
N TYR A 38 -3.95 -2.14 -5.20
CA TYR A 38 -4.78 -0.96 -5.40
C TYR A 38 -4.29 -0.17 -6.61
N ILE A 39 -5.24 0.31 -7.42
CA ILE A 39 -4.99 1.11 -8.60
C ILE A 39 -5.62 2.50 -8.44
N PRO A 40 -5.09 3.54 -9.12
CA PRO A 40 -5.74 4.83 -9.21
C PRO A 40 -7.16 4.70 -9.71
N VAL A 41 -8.04 5.55 -9.19
CA VAL A 41 -9.42 5.64 -9.67
C VAL A 41 -9.45 6.52 -10.93
N GLU A 42 -10.47 6.35 -11.77
CA GLU A 42 -10.70 7.27 -12.89
C GLU A 42 -11.11 8.65 -12.38
N SER A 43 -10.72 9.70 -13.11
CA SER A 43 -10.97 11.09 -12.71
C SER A 43 -12.47 11.43 -12.55
N THR A 44 -13.35 10.69 -13.24
CA THR A 44 -14.80 10.86 -13.15
C THR A 44 -15.37 10.47 -11.78
N GLU A 45 -14.75 9.52 -11.07
CA GLU A 45 -15.21 9.07 -9.75
C GLU A 45 -14.65 9.95 -8.62
N TYR A 46 -13.60 10.75 -8.89
CA TYR A 46 -12.88 11.53 -7.88
C TYR A 46 -13.79 12.49 -7.13
N GLN A 47 -14.63 13.23 -7.85
CA GLN A 47 -15.48 14.27 -7.26
C GLN A 47 -16.45 13.67 -6.23
N PHE A 48 -17.10 12.57 -6.58
CA PHE A 48 -18.10 11.93 -5.73
C PHE A 48 -17.48 11.35 -4.46
N VAL A 49 -16.39 10.59 -4.60
CA VAL A 49 -15.68 10.01 -3.45
C VAL A 49 -15.08 11.11 -2.58
N SER A 50 -14.56 12.18 -3.18
CA SER A 50 -14.01 13.31 -2.44
C SER A 50 -15.06 14.02 -1.60
N LEU A 51 -16.23 14.28 -2.18
CA LEU A 51 -17.33 14.93 -1.48
C LEU A 51 -17.78 14.11 -0.27
N ILE A 52 -17.95 12.79 -0.44
CA ILE A 52 -18.36 11.90 0.65
C ILE A 52 -17.28 11.87 1.74
N ALA A 53 -16.03 11.65 1.37
CA ALA A 53 -14.93 11.56 2.33
C ALA A 53 -14.79 12.85 3.15
N THR A 54 -14.84 14.02 2.49
CA THR A 54 -14.77 15.32 3.17
C THR A 54 -16.01 15.59 4.03
N ALA A 55 -17.21 15.21 3.59
CA ALA A 55 -18.43 15.38 4.39
C ALA A 55 -18.38 14.55 5.69
N ILE A 56 -17.90 13.31 5.61
CA ILE A 56 -17.71 12.45 6.79
C ILE A 56 -16.65 13.06 7.71
N ALA A 57 -15.49 13.45 7.16
CA ALA A 57 -14.39 14.01 7.93
C ALA A 57 -14.76 15.33 8.62
N ALA A 58 -15.46 16.23 7.92
CA ALA A 58 -15.96 17.49 8.49
C ALA A 58 -17.07 17.28 9.51
N GLY A 59 -17.87 16.21 9.38
CA GLY A 59 -18.86 15.83 10.39
C GLY A 59 -18.22 15.37 11.70
N ASP A 60 -17.10 14.66 11.63
CA ASP A 60 -16.34 14.18 12.80
C ASP A 60 -15.45 15.28 13.41
N GLN A 61 -14.83 16.11 12.56
CA GLN A 61 -13.90 17.18 12.96
C GLN A 61 -14.19 18.49 12.21
N PRO A 62 -15.17 19.29 12.68
CA PRO A 62 -15.69 20.44 11.95
C PRO A 62 -14.71 21.63 11.86
N GLU A 63 -13.77 21.74 12.79
CA GLU A 63 -12.78 22.83 12.83
C GLU A 63 -11.47 22.49 12.10
N SER A 64 -11.43 21.37 11.36
CA SER A 64 -10.24 20.90 10.65
C SER A 64 -10.35 21.06 9.14
N GLU A 65 -9.20 21.21 8.48
CA GLU A 65 -9.09 21.27 7.02
C GLU A 65 -8.56 19.94 6.47
N PHE A 66 -9.22 19.42 5.43
CA PHE A 66 -8.88 18.14 4.82
C PHE A 66 -8.47 18.33 3.35
N SER A 67 -7.36 17.70 2.97
CA SER A 67 -6.89 17.65 1.59
C SER A 67 -6.70 16.21 1.13
N ILE A 68 -7.42 15.82 0.10
CA ILE A 68 -7.34 14.47 -0.48
C ILE A 68 -6.11 14.38 -1.37
N LYS A 69 -5.13 13.57 -0.96
CA LYS A 69 -3.87 13.39 -1.70
C LYS A 69 -3.98 12.36 -2.82
N ARG A 70 -4.79 11.31 -2.62
CA ARG A 70 -4.94 10.21 -3.57
C ARG A 70 -6.20 9.41 -3.26
N ILE A 71 -6.88 8.96 -4.30
CA ILE A 71 -7.98 8.02 -4.21
C ILE A 71 -7.57 6.76 -4.96
N LEU A 72 -7.79 5.61 -4.34
CA LEU A 72 -7.49 4.30 -4.91
C LEU A 72 -8.71 3.39 -4.83
N LYS A 73 -8.84 2.52 -5.83
CA LYS A 73 -9.74 1.39 -5.80
C LYS A 73 -8.98 0.08 -5.75
N ARG A 74 -9.61 -0.96 -5.21
CA ARG A 74 -9.02 -2.30 -5.20
C ARG A 74 -8.73 -2.71 -6.64
N ASN A 75 -7.55 -3.27 -6.88
CA ASN A 75 -7.24 -3.83 -8.18
C ASN A 75 -8.15 -5.07 -8.41
N PRO A 76 -9.03 -5.07 -9.43
CA PRO A 76 -9.97 -6.16 -9.67
C PRO A 76 -9.26 -7.49 -9.95
N GLU A 77 -8.11 -7.46 -10.60
CA GLU A 77 -7.31 -8.66 -10.86
C GLU A 77 -6.72 -9.21 -9.54
N ALA A 78 -6.10 -8.35 -8.74
CA ALA A 78 -5.57 -8.76 -7.44
C ALA A 78 -6.67 -9.34 -6.54
N GLN A 79 -7.88 -8.77 -6.59
CA GLN A 79 -9.05 -9.29 -5.86
C GLN A 79 -9.46 -10.66 -6.37
N LEU A 80 -9.61 -10.83 -7.69
CA LEU A 80 -10.03 -12.09 -8.30
C LEU A 80 -9.04 -13.21 -7.98
N VAL A 81 -7.75 -12.97 -8.22
CA VAL A 81 -6.68 -13.96 -7.96
C VAL A 81 -6.60 -14.29 -6.47
N SER A 82 -6.76 -13.31 -5.58
CA SER A 82 -6.79 -13.56 -4.12
C SER A 82 -7.93 -14.51 -3.74
N VAL A 83 -9.14 -14.30 -4.29
CA VAL A 83 -10.30 -15.15 -4.02
C VAL A 83 -10.09 -16.56 -4.54
N ILE A 84 -9.57 -16.72 -5.76
CA ILE A 84 -9.28 -18.03 -6.35
C ILE A 84 -8.25 -18.78 -5.51
N ALA A 85 -7.11 -18.14 -5.22
CA ALA A 85 -6.03 -18.75 -4.45
C ALA A 85 -6.49 -19.17 -3.06
N THR A 86 -7.24 -18.30 -2.37
CA THR A 86 -7.79 -18.62 -1.05
C THR A 86 -8.79 -19.76 -1.13
N SER A 87 -9.68 -19.78 -2.13
CA SER A 87 -10.67 -20.85 -2.30
C SER A 87 -10.02 -22.21 -2.52
N ILE A 88 -8.92 -22.26 -3.28
CA ILE A 88 -8.14 -23.48 -3.48
C ILE A 88 -7.47 -23.90 -2.17
N ALA A 89 -6.81 -22.98 -1.47
CA ALA A 89 -6.11 -23.29 -0.23
C ALA A 89 -7.08 -23.75 0.88
N SER A 90 -8.29 -23.18 0.91
CA SER A 90 -9.38 -23.58 1.82
C SER A 90 -9.95 -24.96 1.51
N ALA A 91 -9.76 -25.51 0.31
CA ALA A 91 -10.17 -26.89 0.02
C ALA A 91 -9.34 -27.90 0.84
N ASP A 92 -8.05 -27.64 1.02
CA ASP A 92 -7.14 -28.49 1.80
C ASP A 92 -7.14 -28.13 3.29
N HIS A 93 -7.41 -26.86 3.63
CA HIS A 93 -7.43 -26.37 5.00
C HIS A 93 -8.63 -25.44 5.26
N ALA A 94 -9.81 -26.04 5.44
CA ALA A 94 -11.08 -25.31 5.57
C ALA A 94 -11.16 -24.36 6.77
N GLU A 95 -10.53 -24.73 7.89
CA GLU A 95 -10.56 -23.93 9.14
C GLU A 95 -9.44 -22.87 9.20
N SER A 96 -8.59 -22.79 8.17
CA SER A 96 -7.47 -21.87 8.13
C SER A 96 -7.86 -20.51 7.55
N GLN A 97 -7.22 -19.46 8.07
CA GLN A 97 -7.27 -18.11 7.50
C GLN A 97 -6.01 -17.86 6.68
N PHE A 98 -6.19 -17.40 5.44
CA PHE A 98 -5.09 -17.12 4.53
C PHE A 98 -4.90 -15.61 4.33
N VAL A 99 -3.64 -15.20 4.27
CA VAL A 99 -3.25 -13.83 3.93
C VAL A 99 -2.38 -13.86 2.69
N ILE A 100 -2.91 -13.34 1.59
CA ILE A 100 -2.15 -13.18 0.34
C ILE A 100 -1.15 -12.03 0.53
N ARG A 101 0.14 -12.34 0.47
CA ARG A 101 1.21 -11.35 0.66
C ARG A 101 1.59 -10.62 -0.62
N SER A 102 1.64 -11.33 -1.74
CA SER A 102 1.95 -10.76 -3.05
C SER A 102 1.33 -11.60 -4.16
N ILE A 103 1.06 -10.93 -5.29
CA ILE A 103 0.59 -11.55 -6.53
C ILE A 103 1.55 -11.06 -7.61
N LYS A 104 2.01 -11.96 -8.47
CA LYS A 104 2.91 -11.62 -9.57
C LYS A 104 2.34 -12.12 -10.89
N GLU A 105 2.51 -11.33 -11.93
CA GLU A 105 2.23 -11.70 -13.32
C GLU A 105 3.54 -11.89 -14.09
N LYS A 106 3.54 -12.78 -15.08
CA LYS A 106 4.68 -12.95 -15.96
C LYS A 106 4.54 -11.98 -17.13
N LYS A 107 5.53 -11.12 -17.32
CA LYS A 107 5.72 -10.29 -18.51
C LYS A 107 5.73 -11.18 -19.75
N THR A 108 4.69 -11.07 -20.55
CA THR A 108 4.69 -11.49 -21.94
C THR A 108 5.30 -10.38 -22.78
N SER A 109 6.52 -10.59 -23.27
CA SER A 109 7.17 -9.77 -24.30
C SER A 109 6.51 -9.93 -25.66
#